data_AF-A0A535DFC7-F1
#
_entry.id   AF-A0A535DFC7-F1
#
_cell.length_a   1.000
_cell.length_b   1.000
_cell.length_c   1.000
_cell.angle_alpha   90.00
_cell.angle_beta   90.00
_cell.angle_gamma   90.00
#
_symmetry.space_group_name_H-M   'P 1'
#
loop_
_entity.id
_entity.type
_entity.pdbx_description
1 polymer ?
#
loop_
_entity_poly.entity_id
_entity_poly.type
_entity_poly.pdbx_seq_one_letter_code
_entity_poly.pdbx_strand_id
1 'polypeptide(L)' 'MTAGFAYIRLRAREGYRDDAVDAWARRLRMVLARGKDVYAYFRHDDDGANALSAMRLRDALA' A
#
# COMPACT_ATOMS: atom_id res chain seq x y z
N MET A 1 8.11 -15.91 -16.33
CA MET A 1 7.53 -15.35 -15.10
C MET A 1 6.88 -14.03 -15.47
N THR A 2 5.57 -13.87 -15.33
CA THR A 2 4.78 -12.95 -16.16
C THR A 2 4.58 -11.52 -15.63
N ALA A 3 5.24 -11.11 -14.54
CA ALA A 3 5.25 -9.70 -14.15
C ALA A 3 6.45 -9.35 -13.27
N GLY A 4 7.20 -8.32 -13.64
CA GLY A 4 8.25 -7.69 -12.82
C GLY A 4 7.69 -6.80 -11.70
N PHE A 5 6.38 -6.86 -11.44
CA PHE A 5 5.69 -5.97 -10.51
C PHE A 5 4.84 -6.74 -9.50
N ALA A 6 4.62 -6.15 -8.33
CA ALA A 6 3.67 -6.58 -7.32
C ALA A 6 2.43 -5.69 -7.36
N TYR A 7 1.26 -6.29 -7.52
CA TYR A 7 -0.02 -5.60 -7.50
C TYR A 7 -0.79 -5.97 -6.23
N ILE A 8 -1.12 -4.98 -5.42
CA ILE A 8 -1.76 -5.16 -4.11
C ILE A 8 -3.01 -4.30 -4.05
N ARG A 9 -4.12 -4.91 -3.63
CA ARG A 9 -5.38 -4.20 -3.42
C ARG A 9 -5.83 -4.35 -1.98
N LEU A 10 -5.77 -3.24 -1.28
CA LEU A 10 -6.09 -3.09 0.13
C LEU A 10 -7.61 -2.84 0.26
N ARG A 11 -8.32 -3.80 0.86
CA ARG A 11 -9.79 -3.84 0.96
C ARG A 11 -10.30 -3.94 2.40
N ALA A 12 -9.49 -3.57 3.41
CA ALA A 12 -9.95 -3.59 4.79
C ALA A 12 -11.23 -2.75 4.93
N ARG A 13 -12.26 -3.35 5.51
CA ARG A 13 -13.62 -2.79 5.57
C ARG A 13 -13.79 -1.76 6.69
N GLU A 14 -12.89 -1.78 7.67
CA GLU A 14 -12.86 -0.89 8.83
C GLU A 14 -11.79 0.21 8.69
N GLY A 15 -11.23 0.39 7.49
CA GLY A 15 -10.09 1.27 7.24
C GLY A 15 -8.75 0.66 7.64
N TYR A 16 -7.67 1.40 7.36
CA TYR A 16 -6.31 1.03 7.75
C TYR A 16 -5.84 1.94 8.88
N ARG A 17 -5.52 1.34 10.03
CA ARG A 17 -4.81 2.02 11.10
C ARG A 17 -3.35 2.25 10.71
N ASP A 18 -2.72 3.23 11.34
CA ASP A 18 -1.36 3.70 11.02
C ASP A 18 -0.32 2.56 11.08
N ASP A 19 -0.43 1.70 12.08
CA ASP A 19 0.40 0.52 12.27
C ASP A 19 0.27 -0.51 11.13
N ALA A 20 -0.95 -0.69 10.61
CA ALA A 20 -1.21 -1.54 9.47
C ALA A 20 -0.58 -0.96 8.19
N VAL A 21 -0.67 0.36 7.98
CA VAL A 21 -0.03 1.05 6.86
C VAL A 21 1.50 0.88 6.93
N ASP A 22 2.11 1.04 8.11
CA ASP A 22 3.55 0.85 8.31
C ASP A 22 4.02 -0.59 8.08
N ALA A 23 3.21 -1.58 8.49
CA ALA A 23 3.49 -2.98 8.20
C ALA A 23 3.47 -3.25 6.68
N TRP A 24 2.55 -2.62 5.94
CA TRP A 24 2.53 -2.68 4.49
C TRP A 24 3.73 -1.98 3.88
N ALA A 25 4.07 -0.76 4.31
CA ALA A 25 5.24 -0.03 3.82
C ALA A 25 6.53 -0.86 3.94
N ARG A 26 6.75 -1.53 5.08
CA ARG A 26 7.89 -2.44 5.27
C ARG A 26 7.90 -3.60 4.28
N ARG A 27 6.75 -4.23 4.02
CA ARG A 27 6.64 -5.29 3.01
C ARG A 27 6.93 -4.77 1.61
N LEU A 28 6.41 -3.61 1.25
CA LEU A 28 6.60 -3.00 -0.06
C LEU A 28 8.06 -2.61 -0.29
N ARG A 29 8.75 -2.05 0.71
CA ARG A 29 10.20 -1.78 0.65
C ARG A 29 11.02 -3.02 0.32
N MET A 30 10.68 -4.18 0.88
CA MET A 30 11.37 -5.44 0.53
C MET A 30 11.14 -5.87 -0.92
N VAL A 31 9.97 -5.55 -1.49
CA VAL A 31 9.64 -5.86 -2.88
C VAL A 31 10.37 -4.91 -3.83
N LEU A 32 10.37 -3.61 -3.51
CA LEU A 32 11.13 -2.59 -4.23
C LEU A 32 12.63 -2.89 -4.22
N ALA A 33 13.18 -3.31 -3.08
CA ALA A 33 14.58 -3.71 -2.96
C ALA A 33 14.96 -4.93 -3.81
N ARG A 34 13.98 -5.73 -4.23
CA ARG A 34 14.17 -6.85 -5.18
C ARG A 34 14.07 -6.42 -6.65
N GLY A 35 13.99 -5.11 -6.92
CA GLY A 35 13.91 -4.54 -8.27
C GLY A 35 12.54 -4.73 -8.92
N LYS A 36 11.47 -4.81 -8.13
CA LYS A 36 10.11 -4.98 -8.63
C LYS A 36 9.28 -3.72 -8.38
N ASP A 37 8.50 -3.31 -9.38
CA ASP A 37 7.57 -2.21 -9.22
C ASP A 37 6.40 -2.61 -8.30
N VAL A 38 5.91 -1.67 -7.50
CA VAL A 38 4.79 -1.92 -6.58
C VAL A 38 3.63 -1.01 -6.92
N TYR A 39 2.47 -1.62 -7.22
CA TYR A 39 1.22 -0.91 -7.44
C TYR A 39 0.24 -1.27 -6.31
N ALA A 40 0.07 -0.35 -5.36
CA ALA A 40 -0.82 -0.51 -4.22
C ALA A 40 -2.05 0.39 -4.35
N TYR A 41 -3.24 -0.19 -4.31
CA TYR A 41 -4.52 0.53 -4.39
C TYR A 41 -5.38 0.29 -3.15
N PHE A 42 -5.82 1.36 -2.51
CA PHE A 42 -6.84 1.31 -1.47
C PHE A 42 -8.22 1.38 -2.14
N ARG A 43 -9.13 0.48 -1.77
CA ARG A 43 -10.52 0.54 -2.24
C ARG A 43 -11.17 1.84 -1.73
N HIS A 44 -12.08 2.41 -2.50
CA HIS A 44 -12.85 3.59 -2.09
C HIS A 44 -13.53 3.34 -0.74
N ASP A 45 -13.24 4.20 0.23
CA ASP A 45 -14.06 4.36 1.43
C ASP A 45 -15.17 5.37 1.11
N ASP A 46 -16.31 5.24 1.76
CA ASP A 46 -17.35 6.27 1.68
C ASP A 46 -16.92 7.56 2.42
N ASP A 47 -16.03 7.45 3.42
CA ASP A 47 -15.60 8.55 4.29
C ASP A 47 -14.26 9.21 3.91
N GLY A 48 -13.60 8.77 2.83
CA GLY A 48 -12.34 9.37 2.36
C GLY A 48 -11.07 9.05 3.18
N ALA A 49 -11.17 8.28 4.28
CA ALA A 49 -10.05 7.85 5.11
C ALA A 49 -8.95 7.07 4.33
N ASN A 50 -9.36 6.38 3.26
CA ASN A 50 -8.45 5.64 2.40
C ASN A 50 -7.50 6.54 1.57
N ALA A 51 -7.88 7.79 1.28
CA ALA A 51 -6.98 8.74 0.63
C ALA A 51 -5.82 9.14 1.55
N LEU A 52 -6.10 9.39 2.84
CA LEU A 52 -5.09 9.70 3.84
C LEU A 52 -4.13 8.52 4.06
N SER A 53 -4.66 7.30 4.07
CA SER A 53 -3.87 6.07 4.16
C SER A 53 -2.95 5.89 2.95
N ALA A 54 -3.42 6.24 1.75
CA ALA A 54 -2.62 6.20 0.53
C ALA A 54 -1.49 7.23 0.53
N MET A 55 -1.76 8.46 0.98
CA MET A 55 -0.74 9.49 1.12
C MET A 55 0.34 9.07 2.12
N ARG A 56 -0.05 8.56 3.29
CA ARG A 56 0.89 8.05 4.30
C ARG A 56 1.73 6.89 3.77
N LEU A 57 1.12 5.94 3.07
CA LEU A 57 1.86 4.83 2.47
C LEU A 57 2.91 5.35 1.47
N ARG A 58 2.56 6.36 0.67
CA ARG A 58 3.49 6.99 -0.27
C ARG A 58 4.63 7.69 0.45
N ASP A 59 4.33 8.50 1.47
CA ASP A 59 5.32 9.24 2.24
C ASP A 59 6.25 8.28 3.01
N ALA A 60 5.73 7.13 3.45
CA ALA A 60 6.51 6.06 4.06
C ALA A 60 7.31 5.22 3.04
N LEU A 61 7.20 5.47 1.74
CA LEU A 61 7.97 4.79 0.68
C LEU A 61 8.93 5.74 -0.06
N ALA A 62 8.74 7.05 0.05
CA ALA A 62 9.72 8.06 -0.32
C ALA A 62 10.99 7.96 0.53
#